data_AF-A0A954BCU6-F1
#
_entry.id   AF-A0A954BCU6-F1
#
_cell.length_a   1.000
_cell.length_b   1.000
_cell.length_c   1.000
_cell.angle_alpha   90.00
_cell.angle_beta   90.00
_cell.angle_gamma   90.00
#
_symmetry.space_group_name_H-M   'P 1'
#
loop_
_entity.id
_entity.type
_entity.pdbx_description
1 polymer ?
#
loop_
_entity_poly.entity_id
_entity_poly.type
_entity_poly.pdbx_seq_one_letter_code
_entity_poly.pdbx_strand_id
1 'polypeptide(L)'
;EEDAAWAIVAITFPGLFTSFERRCAERTVKDYWPDAFEAIFGVTLQPGESYEKDRRAFQKAHASDWVVISAIISDHEDGVVECIATSGGERGSHTEVRRFFVPSSEYEAGRFGFVIDPARHSVHEGPSSFIGWHCGGAS
;
A
#
# COMPACT_ATOMS: atom_id res chain seq x y z
N GLU A 1 -12.96 -1.63 8.96
CA GLU A 1 -12.14 -2.54 9.76
C GLU A 1 -13.03 -3.12 10.87
N GLU A 2 -13.91 -4.06 10.54
CA GLU A 2 -14.79 -4.75 11.51
C GLU A 2 -15.07 -6.23 11.11
N ASP A 3 -14.30 -6.84 10.20
CA ASP A 3 -14.59 -8.21 9.69
C ASP A 3 -13.60 -9.28 10.18
N ALA A 4 -12.47 -8.86 10.76
CA ALA A 4 -11.39 -9.77 11.08
C ALA A 4 -11.77 -10.69 12.26
N ALA A 5 -12.37 -10.13 13.32
CA ALA A 5 -12.76 -10.91 14.50
C ALA A 5 -13.87 -11.94 14.21
N TRP A 6 -14.82 -11.61 13.33
CA TRP A 6 -15.90 -12.51 12.92
C TRP A 6 -15.36 -13.73 12.14
N ALA A 7 -14.36 -13.52 11.28
CA ALA A 7 -13.77 -14.58 10.46
C ALA A 7 -13.06 -15.65 11.31
N ILE A 8 -12.40 -15.25 12.41
CA ILE A 8 -11.79 -16.19 13.37
C ILE A 8 -12.87 -17.09 14.01
N VAL A 9 -14.00 -16.51 14.42
CA VAL A 9 -15.11 -17.27 15.04
C VAL A 9 -15.72 -18.25 14.03
N ALA A 10 -15.90 -17.82 12.78
CA ALA A 10 -16.48 -18.65 11.73
C ALA A 10 -15.58 -19.84 11.33
N ILE A 11 -14.26 -19.68 11.32
CA ILE A 11 -13.31 -20.78 11.08
C ILE A 11 -13.23 -21.72 12.29
N THR A 12 -13.31 -21.19 13.51
CA THR A 12 -13.21 -21.99 14.75
C THR A 12 -14.48 -22.82 15.00
N PHE A 13 -15.66 -22.35 14.58
CA PHE A 13 -16.94 -23.04 14.73
C PHE A 13 -17.64 -23.28 13.39
N PRO A 14 -17.10 -24.15 12.52
CA PRO A 14 -17.61 -24.31 11.16
C PRO A 14 -19.07 -24.76 11.13
N GLY A 15 -19.57 -25.49 12.13
CA GLY A 15 -20.96 -25.96 12.20
C GLY A 15 -22.02 -24.88 12.39
N LEU A 16 -21.63 -23.63 12.69
CA LEU A 16 -22.56 -22.52 12.95
C LEU A 16 -22.79 -21.59 11.75
N PHE A 17 -22.04 -21.77 10.65
CA PHE A 17 -22.06 -20.87 9.50
C PHE A 17 -22.31 -21.61 8.17
N THR A 18 -22.91 -20.90 7.22
CA THR A 18 -23.18 -21.39 5.86
C THR A 18 -21.88 -21.54 5.04
N SER A 19 -21.92 -22.31 3.95
CA SER A 19 -20.75 -22.52 3.07
C SER A 19 -20.22 -21.22 2.44
N PHE A 20 -21.09 -20.24 2.18
CA PHE A 20 -20.70 -18.93 1.66
C PHE A 20 -19.95 -18.09 2.71
N GLU A 21 -20.47 -18.05 3.94
CA GLU A 21 -19.85 -17.34 5.06
C GLU A 21 -18.47 -17.90 5.40
N ARG A 22 -18.30 -19.23 5.33
CA ARG A 22 -16.98 -19.88 5.50
C ARG A 22 -15.97 -19.46 4.43
N ARG A 23 -16.40 -19.35 3.16
CA ARG A 23 -15.50 -18.94 2.07
C ARG A 23 -15.09 -17.47 2.17
N CYS A 24 -16.00 -16.60 2.61
CA CYS A 24 -15.68 -15.20 2.89
C CYS A 24 -14.73 -15.08 4.09
N ALA A 25 -14.99 -15.80 5.19
CA ALA A 25 -14.12 -15.83 6.36
C ALA A 25 -12.72 -16.38 6.02
N GLU A 26 -12.64 -17.45 5.23
CA GLU A 26 -11.37 -18.02 4.79
C GLU A 26 -10.53 -17.00 3.99
N ARG A 27 -11.16 -16.26 3.06
CA ARG A 27 -10.49 -15.21 2.30
C ARG A 27 -9.98 -14.08 3.20
N THR A 28 -10.81 -13.61 4.13
CA THR A 28 -10.42 -12.57 5.10
C THR A 28 -9.24 -13.04 5.96
N VAL A 29 -9.25 -14.28 6.47
CA VAL A 29 -8.14 -14.78 7.30
C VAL A 29 -6.87 -14.97 6.48
N LYS A 30 -6.95 -15.46 5.24
CA LYS A 30 -5.79 -15.51 4.32
C LYS A 30 -5.21 -14.12 4.05
N ASP A 31 -6.08 -13.13 3.83
CA ASP A 31 -5.66 -11.77 3.51
C ASP A 31 -5.01 -11.06 4.70
N TYR A 32 -5.57 -11.17 5.91
CA TYR A 32 -5.12 -10.41 7.09
C TYR A 32 -4.24 -11.18 8.08
N TRP A 33 -4.41 -12.50 8.20
CA TRP A 33 -3.59 -13.37 9.06
C TRP A 33 -3.05 -14.59 8.31
N PRO A 34 -2.26 -14.36 7.24
CA PRO A 34 -1.69 -15.45 6.45
C PRO A 34 -0.87 -16.43 7.29
N ASP A 35 -0.05 -15.94 8.22
CA ASP A 35 0.83 -16.80 9.02
C ASP A 35 0.01 -17.75 9.92
N ALA A 36 -1.10 -17.26 10.50
CA ALA A 36 -1.99 -18.08 11.31
C ALA A 36 -2.76 -19.09 10.44
N PHE A 37 -3.18 -18.68 9.23
CA PHE A 37 -3.81 -19.57 8.26
C PHE A 37 -2.87 -20.72 7.85
N GLU A 38 -1.63 -20.41 7.49
CA GLU A 38 -0.61 -21.40 7.15
C GLU A 38 -0.32 -22.35 8.31
N ALA A 39 -0.23 -21.84 9.54
CA ALA A 39 0.00 -22.66 10.72
C ALA A 39 -1.17 -23.60 11.06
N ILE A 40 -2.41 -23.14 10.91
CA ILE A 40 -3.62 -23.93 11.20
C ILE A 40 -3.84 -25.01 10.13
N PHE A 41 -3.66 -24.67 8.85
CA PHE A 41 -3.98 -25.56 7.73
C PHE A 41 -2.77 -26.30 7.15
N GLY A 42 -1.54 -25.97 7.59
CA GLY A 42 -0.31 -26.60 7.12
C GLY A 42 0.01 -26.31 5.64
N VAL A 43 -0.49 -25.20 5.11
CA VAL A 43 -0.29 -24.79 3.70
C VAL A 43 0.65 -23.60 3.61
N THR A 44 1.21 -23.34 2.43
CA THR A 44 1.99 -22.12 2.17
C THR A 44 1.33 -21.35 1.03
N LEU A 45 0.87 -20.14 1.35
CA LEU A 45 0.25 -19.19 0.44
C LEU A 45 1.30 -18.65 -0.54
N GLN A 46 0.98 -18.76 -1.82
CA GLN A 46 1.74 -18.27 -2.95
C GLN A 46 1.54 -16.75 -3.14
N PRO A 47 2.39 -16.08 -3.93
CA PRO A 47 2.16 -14.69 -4.33
C PRO A 47 0.77 -14.54 -4.96
N GLY A 48 0.00 -13.54 -4.52
CA GLY A 48 -1.38 -13.30 -4.94
C GLY A 48 -2.46 -13.93 -4.04
N GLU A 49 -2.09 -14.87 -3.15
CA GLU A 49 -3.06 -15.58 -2.30
C GLU A 49 -3.30 -14.92 -0.94
N SER A 50 -2.52 -13.90 -0.59
CA SER A 50 -2.68 -13.12 0.64
C SER A 50 -2.28 -11.68 0.42
N TYR A 51 -3.22 -10.77 0.67
CA TYR A 51 -2.93 -9.34 0.67
C TYR A 51 -1.75 -8.96 1.59
N GLU A 52 -1.72 -9.43 2.84
CA GLU A 52 -0.65 -9.07 3.77
C GLU A 52 0.72 -9.66 3.39
N LYS A 53 0.79 -10.90 2.86
CA LYS A 53 2.08 -11.43 2.39
C LYS A 53 2.58 -10.66 1.17
N ASP A 54 1.70 -10.38 0.21
CA ASP A 54 2.05 -9.61 -0.98
C ASP A 54 2.50 -8.19 -0.59
N ARG A 55 1.80 -7.55 0.35
CA ARG A 55 2.17 -6.23 0.91
C ARG A 55 3.56 -6.28 1.55
N ARG A 56 3.85 -7.28 2.39
CA ARG A 56 5.17 -7.46 3.02
C ARG A 56 6.27 -7.71 1.99
N ALA A 57 5.99 -8.52 0.97
CA ALA A 57 6.93 -8.81 -0.11
C ALA A 57 7.26 -7.55 -0.91
N PHE A 58 6.24 -6.76 -1.26
CA PHE A 58 6.39 -5.47 -1.92
C PHE A 58 7.23 -4.49 -1.07
N GLN A 59 6.88 -4.33 0.20
CA GLN A 59 7.64 -3.45 1.13
C GLN A 59 9.10 -3.88 1.26
N LYS A 60 9.37 -5.18 1.34
CA LYS A 60 10.74 -5.71 1.41
C LYS A 60 11.52 -5.46 0.12
N ALA A 61 10.88 -5.65 -1.04
CA ALA A 61 11.50 -5.39 -2.34
C ALA A 61 11.82 -3.91 -2.54
N HIS A 62 10.95 -3.03 -2.03
CA HIS A 62 11.02 -1.58 -2.22
C HIS A 62 11.48 -0.81 -0.98
N ALA A 63 12.13 -1.47 -0.02
CA ALA A 63 12.52 -0.87 1.25
C ALA A 63 13.47 0.34 1.08
N SER A 64 14.23 0.38 -0.01
CA SER A 64 15.14 1.48 -0.35
C SER A 64 14.61 2.37 -1.49
N ASP A 65 13.43 2.05 -2.03
CA ASP A 65 12.83 2.80 -3.12
C ASP A 65 11.86 3.85 -2.61
N TRP A 66 11.57 4.84 -3.44
CA TRP A 66 10.58 5.87 -3.17
C TRP A 66 9.20 5.39 -3.61
N VAL A 67 8.33 5.10 -2.65
CA VAL A 67 6.97 4.63 -2.93
C VAL A 67 5.98 5.75 -2.70
N VAL A 68 5.15 6.03 -3.70
CA VAL A 68 4.11 7.06 -3.65
C VAL A 68 3.05 6.69 -2.62
N ILE A 69 2.85 7.58 -1.66
CA ILE A 69 1.83 7.48 -0.60
C ILE A 69 0.62 8.38 -0.87
N SER A 70 0.78 9.42 -1.68
CA SER A 70 -0.27 10.36 -2.08
C SER A 70 0.06 10.99 -3.42
N ALA A 71 -0.95 11.27 -4.24
CA ALA A 71 -0.77 11.90 -5.54
C ALA A 71 -1.93 12.86 -5.83
N ILE A 72 -1.64 13.94 -6.55
CA ILE A 72 -2.60 14.92 -7.04
C ILE A 72 -2.24 15.31 -8.47
N ILE A 73 -3.24 15.60 -9.32
CA ILE A 73 -2.98 16.17 -10.63
C ILE A 73 -2.47 17.60 -10.40
N SER A 74 -1.36 17.98 -11.04
CA SER A 74 -0.81 19.33 -10.90
C SER A 74 -1.74 20.35 -11.55
N ASP A 75 -2.01 21.44 -10.84
CA ASP A 75 -2.72 22.60 -11.41
C ASP A 75 -1.77 23.53 -12.20
N HIS A 76 -0.46 23.26 -12.11
CA HIS A 76 0.60 24.13 -12.66
C HIS A 76 1.13 23.64 -14.01
N GLU A 77 1.21 22.32 -14.21
CA GLU A 77 1.66 21.71 -15.46
C GLU A 77 0.66 20.68 -15.96
N ASP A 78 0.13 20.92 -17.17
CA ASP A 78 -0.84 20.02 -17.79
C ASP A 78 -0.21 18.65 -18.10
N GLY A 79 -0.92 17.59 -17.73
CA GLY A 79 -0.43 16.22 -17.91
C GLY A 79 0.62 15.74 -16.90
N VAL A 80 0.79 16.43 -15.76
CA VAL A 80 1.70 16.02 -14.68
C VAL A 80 0.92 15.67 -13.41
N VAL A 81 1.37 14.62 -12.73
CA VAL A 81 0.89 14.21 -11.41
C VAL A 81 1.98 14.51 -10.38
N GLU A 82 1.65 15.31 -9.37
CA GLU A 82 2.51 15.55 -8.23
C GLU A 82 2.35 14.36 -7.26
N CYS A 83 3.42 13.60 -7.10
CA CYS A 83 3.48 12.42 -6.27
C CYS A 83 4.30 12.72 -5.00
N ILE A 84 3.70 12.50 -3.83
CA ILE A 84 4.40 12.45 -2.55
C ILE A 84 4.81 11.00 -2.30
N ALA A 85 6.10 10.76 -2.17
CA ALA A 85 6.67 9.46 -1.91
C ALA A 85 7.49 9.45 -0.61
N THR A 86 7.52 8.28 0.03
CA THR A 86 8.39 8.02 1.18
C THR A 86 9.33 6.85 0.89
N SER A 87 10.48 6.84 1.55
CA SER A 87 11.41 5.70 1.49
C SER A 87 10.71 4.45 2.05
N GLY A 88 10.62 3.38 1.27
CA GLY A 88 9.98 2.13 1.68
C GLY A 88 8.45 2.17 1.76
N GLY A 89 7.82 3.31 1.42
CA GLY A 89 6.37 3.48 1.57
C GLY A 89 5.88 3.55 3.02
N GLU A 90 6.79 3.78 3.97
CA GLU A 90 6.43 3.95 5.38
C GLU A 90 5.71 5.29 5.59
N ARG A 91 4.66 5.26 6.43
CA ARG A 91 3.91 6.44 6.83
C ARG A 91 4.23 6.74 8.30
N GLY A 92 5.37 7.38 8.53
CA GLY A 92 5.83 7.75 9.87
C GLY A 92 6.29 9.21 9.93
N SER A 93 6.20 9.84 11.11
CA SER A 93 6.63 11.23 11.32
C SER A 93 8.14 11.45 11.15
N HIS A 94 8.94 10.38 11.10
CA HIS A 94 10.38 10.41 10.91
C HIS A 94 10.85 9.87 9.55
N THR A 95 9.91 9.50 8.67
CA THR A 95 10.26 9.01 7.34
C THR A 95 10.53 10.20 6.43
N GLU A 96 11.60 10.12 5.64
CA GLU A 96 11.88 11.14 4.64
C GLU A 96 10.75 11.15 3.60
N VAL A 97 10.18 12.32 3.37
CA VAL A 97 9.12 12.56 2.39
C VAL A 97 9.70 13.39 1.25
N ARG A 98 9.54 12.93 0.02
CA ARG A 98 9.96 13.67 -1.19
C ARG A 98 8.81 13.78 -2.18
N ARG A 99 8.85 14.86 -2.96
CA ARG A 99 7.89 15.12 -4.04
C ARG A 99 8.53 14.85 -5.39
N PHE A 100 7.76 14.25 -6.27
CA PHE A 100 8.18 13.91 -7.62
C PHE A 100 7.09 14.31 -8.61
N PHE A 101 7.51 14.76 -9.79
CA PHE A 101 6.61 14.87 -10.92
C PHE A 101 6.65 13.60 -11.75
N VAL A 102 5.47 13.01 -11.94
CA VAL A 102 5.26 11.83 -12.76
C VAL A 102 4.36 12.22 -13.92
N PRO A 103 4.71 11.92 -15.19
CA PRO A 103 3.80 12.11 -16.30
C PRO A 103 2.48 11.37 -16.07
N SER A 104 1.34 12.01 -16.32
CA SER A 104 0.02 11.40 -16.06
C SER A 104 -0.22 10.12 -16.86
N SER A 105 0.42 10.00 -18.03
CA SER A 105 0.40 8.78 -18.85
C SER A 105 1.16 7.59 -18.24
N GLU A 106 2.03 7.86 -17.27
CA GLU A 106 2.87 6.85 -16.60
C GLU A 106 2.37 6.54 -15.17
N TYR A 107 1.69 7.49 -14.53
CA TYR A 107 1.15 7.28 -13.19
C TYR A 107 -0.05 6.33 -13.20
N GLU A 108 0.13 5.14 -12.64
CA GLU A 108 -0.93 4.19 -12.34
C GLU A 108 -0.92 3.84 -10.85
N ALA A 109 -2.04 4.03 -10.16
CA ALA A 109 -2.18 3.67 -8.76
C ALA A 109 -2.19 2.14 -8.62
N GLY A 110 -1.01 1.56 -8.41
CA GLY A 110 -0.83 0.13 -8.19
C GLY A 110 -1.42 -0.35 -6.85
N ARG A 111 -1.64 -1.67 -6.73
CA ARG A 111 -2.23 -2.33 -5.54
C ARG A 111 -1.52 -1.99 -4.22
N PHE A 112 -0.20 -1.76 -4.26
CA PHE A 112 0.63 -1.44 -3.08
C PHE A 112 1.30 -0.06 -3.16
N GLY A 113 0.92 0.76 -4.14
CA GLY A 113 1.55 2.05 -4.44
C GLY A 113 2.30 2.05 -5.77
N PHE A 114 2.73 3.25 -6.18
CA PHE A 114 3.55 3.47 -7.36
C PHE A 114 5.01 3.67 -6.93
N VAL A 115 5.96 3.01 -7.59
CA VAL A 115 7.39 3.15 -7.29
C VAL A 115 7.99 4.22 -8.20
N ILE A 116 8.61 5.22 -7.61
CA ILE A 116 9.28 6.29 -8.35
C ILE A 116 10.61 5.77 -8.91
N ASP A 117 10.76 5.89 -10.22
CA ASP A 117 12.04 5.79 -10.92
C ASP A 117 12.79 7.15 -10.89
N PRO A 118 13.92 7.27 -10.16
CA PRO A 118 14.70 8.52 -10.08
C PRO A 118 15.33 8.95 -11.42
N ALA A 119 15.46 8.06 -12.40
CA ALA A 119 16.00 8.40 -13.71
C ALA A 119 14.96 9.06 -14.63
N ARG A 120 13.67 8.90 -14.31
CA ARG A 120 12.53 9.39 -15.13
C ARG A 120 11.68 10.42 -14.42
N HIS A 121 11.60 10.37 -13.10
CA HIS A 121 10.80 11.27 -12.29
C HIS A 121 11.67 12.30 -11.59
N SER A 122 11.41 13.57 -11.86
CA SER A 122 12.18 14.68 -11.29
C SER A 122 11.66 15.05 -9.91
N VAL A 123 12.57 15.32 -8.97
CA VAL A 123 12.22 15.83 -7.64
C VAL A 123 11.67 17.25 -7.77
N HIS A 124 10.54 17.52 -7.12
CA HIS A 124 9.92 18.85 -7.11
C HIS A 124 10.01 19.51 -5.73
N GLU A 125 10.77 20.61 -5.65
CA GLU A 125 10.90 21.41 -4.42
C GLU A 125 10.06 22.69 -4.43
N GLY A 126 9.36 22.98 -5.54
CA GLY A 126 8.61 24.22 -5.73
C GLY A 126 7.25 24.29 -5.03
N PRO A 127 6.38 25.24 -5.45
CA PRO A 127 5.00 25.36 -4.96
C PRO A 127 4.24 24.05 -5.12
N SER A 128 3.33 23.75 -4.18
CA SER A 128 2.60 22.48 -4.12
C SER A 128 1.12 22.72 -4.37
N SER A 129 0.47 21.85 -5.15
CA SER A 129 -1.01 21.82 -5.24
C SER A 129 -1.64 21.18 -3.99
N PHE A 130 -0.85 20.59 -3.08
CA PHE A 130 -1.36 20.06 -1.82
C PHE A 130 -1.72 21.18 -0.81
N ILE A 131 -2.98 21.21 -0.38
CA ILE A 131 -3.49 22.15 0.63
C ILE A 131 -2.73 21.94 1.96
N GLY A 132 -2.13 23.01 2.48
CA GLY A 132 -1.43 23.01 3.78
C GLY A 132 0.03 22.58 3.74
N TRP A 133 0.64 22.39 2.57
CA TRP A 133 2.06 22.08 2.46
C TRP A 133 2.92 23.31 2.78
N HIS A 134 3.56 23.29 3.94
CA HIS A 134 4.71 24.14 4.20
C HIS A 134 5.95 23.43 3.66
N CYS A 135 6.66 24.06 2.73
CA CYS A 135 8.02 23.63 2.39
C CYS A 135 8.78 23.58 3.73
N GLY A 136 9.13 22.38 4.18
CA GLY A 136 9.82 22.16 5.45
C GLY A 136 11.16 22.87 5.36
N GLY A 137 11.19 24.11 5.85
CA GLY A 137 12.42 24.85 6.02
C GLY A 137 13.30 24.07 6.96
N ALA A 138 14.38 23.52 6.41
CA ALA A 138 15.53 23.16 7.21
C ALA A 138 15.99 24.43 7.96
N SER A 139 16.03 24.36 9.28
CA SER A 139 16.84 25.21 10.14
C SER A 139 17.65 24.29 11.03
#